data_AF-A0A7Y4VHX5-F1
#
_entry.id   AF-A0A7Y4VHX5-F1
#
_cell.length_a   1.000
_cell.length_b   1.000
_cell.length_c   1.000
_cell.angle_alpha   90.00
_cell.angle_beta   90.00
_cell.angle_gamma   90.00
#
_symmetry.space_group_name_H-M   'P 1'
#
loop_
_entity.id
_entity.type
_entity.pdbx_description
1 polymer ?
#
loop_
_entity_poly.entity_id
_entity_poly.type
_entity_poly.pdbx_seq_one_letter_code
_entity_poly.pdbx_strand_id
1 'polypeptide(L)'
;MPESNVFTVLKSFSENEIKSFRKFLNSPYFLKSNKQLRLFEILHRAGEQELGPEFRYKIFRKIYPGKIYKDSTIRNLISDLNRQLNEFMMLENFRNSGLDKQRYLNVERLKKDLPAFSINEGSYPIIDTGTDYKYFLNKHFLESYNFNFSITGRKVTKVKNIETELVYLEDSLKFLHLFYISQISQFYTTVRILQNTYDIQKIPDVILKMFKVLDPGSIKQVLADDDEYYFVVELYESMVNMYRNMEDTKYYYEYKECFYKYAFRVSADECSMHIVNLISYSTGKVSSGIEEFNNELFELIELTVKNKYYQNSNTEHLPHEYFRNYLLHGVRLKNFEWVNDFIHENYMKVHPADRENMKQLGFAYLNFNT
;
A
#
# COMPACT_ATOMS: atom_id res chain seq x y z
N MET A 1 1.44 26.30 -9.09
CA MET A 1 1.60 25.57 -7.81
C MET A 1 2.47 26.41 -6.87
N PRO A 2 2.21 26.37 -5.55
CA PRO A 2 2.99 27.15 -4.59
C PRO A 2 4.36 26.51 -4.33
N GLU A 3 5.34 27.36 -4.01
CA GLU A 3 6.69 26.94 -3.61
C GLU A 3 6.73 26.07 -2.36
N SER A 4 5.76 26.26 -1.45
CA SER A 4 5.58 25.42 -0.28
C SER A 4 5.41 23.95 -0.64
N ASN A 5 4.68 23.61 -1.71
CA ASN A 5 4.48 22.22 -2.11
C ASN A 5 5.79 21.55 -2.55
N VAL A 6 6.59 22.23 -3.39
CA VAL A 6 7.90 21.70 -3.82
C VAL A 6 8.84 21.55 -2.63
N PHE A 7 8.81 22.52 -1.72
CA PHE A 7 9.62 22.49 -0.51
C PHE A 7 9.26 21.30 0.39
N THR A 8 7.97 21.09 0.66
CA THR A 8 7.48 19.98 1.48
C THR A 8 7.95 18.63 0.93
N VAL A 9 7.82 18.41 -0.38
CA VAL A 9 8.27 17.14 -0.98
C VAL A 9 9.79 16.98 -0.93
N LEU A 10 10.55 18.06 -1.17
CA LEU A 10 12.01 17.99 -1.04
C LEU A 10 12.46 17.69 0.40
N LYS A 11 11.72 18.13 1.41
CA LYS A 11 12.01 17.82 2.82
C LYS A 11 11.60 16.41 3.23
N SER A 12 10.71 15.75 2.47
CA SER A 12 10.37 14.34 2.72
C SER A 12 11.39 13.37 2.15
N PHE A 13 12.25 13.81 1.23
CA PHE A 13 13.27 12.95 0.62
C PHE A 13 14.39 12.62 1.61
N SER A 14 14.79 11.36 1.63
CA SER A 14 16.03 10.91 2.24
C SER A 14 17.26 11.50 1.54
N GLU A 15 18.41 11.47 2.21
CA GLU A 15 19.69 11.87 1.62
C GLU A 15 20.03 11.11 0.32
N ASN A 16 19.59 9.86 0.21
CA ASN A 16 19.79 9.05 -0.99
C ASN A 16 18.85 9.52 -2.13
N GLU A 17 17.59 9.81 -1.84
CA GLU A 17 16.65 10.36 -2.81
C GLU A 17 17.07 11.75 -3.30
N ILE A 18 17.58 12.62 -2.42
CA ILE A 18 18.17 13.91 -2.79
C ILE A 18 19.34 13.73 -3.78
N LYS A 19 20.24 12.78 -3.51
CA LYS A 19 21.37 12.46 -4.42
C LYS A 19 20.87 11.91 -5.76
N SER A 20 19.88 11.02 -5.74
CA SER A 20 19.28 10.44 -6.95
C SER A 20 18.52 11.47 -7.77
N PHE A 21 17.76 12.37 -7.14
CA PHE A 21 17.05 13.44 -7.82
C PHE A 21 18.02 14.45 -8.45
N ARG A 22 19.12 14.77 -7.76
CA ARG A 22 20.20 15.58 -8.35
C ARG A 22 20.78 14.93 -9.62
N LYS A 23 20.97 13.60 -9.63
CA LYS A 23 21.41 12.87 -10.82
C LYS A 23 20.35 12.88 -11.92
N PHE A 24 19.07 12.72 -11.57
CA PHE A 24 17.95 12.80 -12.49
C PHE A 24 17.90 14.15 -13.21
N LEU A 25 18.01 15.26 -12.46
CA LEU A 25 18.04 16.61 -13.03
C LEU A 25 19.25 16.88 -13.92
N ASN A 26 20.35 16.16 -13.73
CA ASN A 26 21.57 16.23 -14.56
C ASN A 26 21.57 15.23 -15.73
N SER A 27 20.58 14.36 -15.85
CA SER A 27 20.55 13.31 -16.88
C SER A 27 20.32 13.93 -18.26
N PRO A 28 21.11 13.59 -19.30
CA PRO A 28 20.91 14.11 -20.65
C PRO A 28 19.55 13.71 -21.25
N TYR A 29 18.93 12.65 -20.71
CA TYR A 29 17.60 12.19 -21.14
C TYR A 29 16.46 13.06 -20.61
N PHE A 30 16.61 13.64 -19.41
CA PHE A 30 15.57 14.43 -18.73
C PHE A 30 15.89 15.92 -18.63
N LEU A 31 17.16 16.31 -18.85
CA LEU A 31 17.64 17.68 -18.72
C LEU A 31 17.06 18.54 -19.85
N LYS A 32 16.13 19.41 -19.47
CA LYS A 32 15.60 20.46 -20.36
C LYS A 32 16.34 21.79 -20.21
N SER A 33 16.88 22.09 -19.02
CA SER A 33 17.73 23.27 -18.78
C SER A 33 18.49 23.18 -17.45
N ASN A 34 19.67 23.79 -17.37
CA ASN A 34 20.46 23.87 -16.13
C ASN A 34 19.82 24.73 -15.03
N LYS A 35 18.75 25.48 -15.33
CA LYS A 35 18.07 26.37 -14.37
C LYS A 35 17.30 25.57 -13.32
N GLN A 36 16.74 24.42 -13.67
CA GLN A 36 15.98 23.57 -12.76
C GLN A 36 16.89 22.97 -11.68
N LEU A 37 18.08 22.51 -12.06
CA LEU A 37 19.10 22.08 -11.09
C LEU A 37 19.51 23.22 -10.15
N ARG A 38 19.74 24.43 -10.68
CA ARG A 38 20.08 25.60 -9.85
C ARG A 38 18.95 25.97 -8.89
N LEU A 39 17.70 25.89 -9.33
CA LEU A 39 16.53 26.12 -8.47
C LEU A 39 16.46 25.08 -7.36
N PHE A 40 16.62 23.79 -7.69
CA PHE A 40 16.66 22.70 -6.72
C PHE A 40 17.75 22.93 -5.65
N GLU A 41 18.97 23.28 -6.04
CA GLU A 41 20.07 23.54 -5.08
C GLU A 41 19.76 24.70 -4.12
N ILE A 42 19.01 25.72 -4.58
CA ILE A 42 18.59 26.83 -3.73
C ILE A 42 17.50 26.39 -2.77
N LEU A 43 16.46 25.69 -3.25
CA LEU A 43 15.32 25.26 -2.43
C LEU A 43 15.72 24.21 -1.39
N HIS A 44 16.57 23.25 -1.76
CA HIS A 44 17.04 22.20 -0.86
C HIS A 44 17.73 22.77 0.40
N ARG A 45 18.45 23.88 0.25
CA ARG A 45 19.18 24.56 1.33
C ARG A 45 18.35 25.57 2.11
N ALA A 46 17.15 25.91 1.65
CA ALA A 46 16.31 26.91 2.28
C ALA A 46 15.61 26.35 3.54
N GLY A 47 15.22 27.26 4.44
CA GLY A 47 14.25 27.01 5.51
C GLY A 47 12.82 27.37 5.06
N GLU A 48 11.81 26.77 5.69
CA GLU A 48 10.40 27.02 5.33
C GLU A 48 10.00 28.48 5.57
N GLN A 49 10.50 29.06 6.65
CA GLN A 49 10.33 30.46 7.02
C GLN A 49 10.92 31.45 6.00
N GLU A 50 11.76 30.98 5.07
CA GLU A 50 12.34 31.81 4.02
C GLU A 50 11.43 31.94 2.80
N LEU A 51 10.37 31.14 2.67
CA LEU A 51 9.52 31.12 1.48
C LEU A 51 8.67 32.41 1.35
N GLY A 52 8.37 32.81 0.11
CA GLY A 52 7.54 34.00 -0.16
C GLY A 52 8.05 34.89 -1.30
N PRO A 53 7.40 36.05 -1.52
CA PRO A 53 7.72 36.97 -2.62
C PRO A 53 9.19 37.44 -2.63
N GLU A 54 9.75 37.77 -1.46
CA GLU A 54 11.14 38.20 -1.34
C GLU A 54 12.13 37.10 -1.73
N PHE A 55 11.81 35.86 -1.37
CA PHE A 55 12.64 34.71 -1.72
C PHE A 55 12.57 34.39 -3.21
N ARG A 56 11.39 34.51 -3.83
CA ARG A 56 11.27 34.44 -5.30
C ARG A 56 12.11 35.52 -5.99
N TYR A 57 12.17 36.73 -5.46
CA TYR A 57 13.05 37.77 -5.95
C TYR A 57 14.53 37.37 -5.85
N LYS A 58 14.97 36.86 -4.69
CA LYS A 58 16.34 36.35 -4.47
C LYS A 58 16.69 35.22 -5.44
N ILE A 59 15.79 34.25 -5.64
CA ILE A 59 15.94 33.15 -6.62
C ILE A 59 16.11 33.73 -8.02
N PHE A 60 15.25 34.67 -8.43
CA PHE A 60 15.31 35.25 -9.78
C PHE A 60 16.66 35.90 -10.05
N ARG A 61 17.15 36.72 -9.12
CA ARG A 61 18.45 37.40 -9.26
C ARG A 61 19.61 36.42 -9.37
N LYS A 62 19.56 35.30 -8.65
CA LYS A 62 20.58 34.24 -8.74
C LYS A 62 20.51 33.50 -10.08
N ILE A 63 19.32 33.11 -10.53
CA ILE A 63 19.15 32.27 -11.73
C ILE A 63 19.25 33.08 -13.03
N TYR A 64 18.76 34.31 -13.03
CA TYR A 64 18.71 35.22 -14.18
C TYR A 64 19.47 36.53 -13.90
N PRO A 65 20.81 36.48 -13.78
CA PRO A 65 21.59 37.69 -13.51
C PRO A 65 21.40 38.73 -14.62
N GLY A 66 21.29 40.00 -14.24
CA GLY A 66 21.12 41.12 -15.16
C GLY A 66 19.74 41.28 -15.80
N LYS A 67 18.78 40.37 -15.54
CA LYS A 67 17.41 40.50 -16.07
C LYS A 67 16.49 41.28 -15.13
N ILE A 68 15.48 41.92 -15.71
CA ILE A 68 14.38 42.56 -14.97
C ILE A 68 13.54 41.46 -14.32
N TYR A 69 13.27 41.60 -13.02
CA TYR A 69 12.48 40.65 -12.25
C TYR A 69 11.10 40.44 -12.87
N LYS A 70 10.74 39.17 -13.10
CA LYS A 70 9.41 38.75 -13.54
C LYS A 70 8.96 37.59 -12.69
N ASP A 71 8.02 37.84 -11.79
CA ASP A 71 7.52 36.83 -10.87
C ASP A 71 6.92 35.60 -11.58
N SER A 72 6.23 35.82 -12.71
CA SER A 72 5.72 34.75 -13.58
C SER A 72 6.82 33.79 -14.05
N THR A 73 8.04 34.29 -14.27
CA THR A 73 9.17 33.45 -14.70
C THR A 73 9.60 32.49 -13.58
N ILE A 74 9.58 32.93 -12.32
CA ILE A 74 9.92 32.07 -11.18
C ILE A 74 8.81 31.08 -10.90
N ARG A 75 7.55 31.52 -10.94
CA ARG A 75 6.41 30.60 -10.78
C ARG A 75 6.43 29.49 -11.83
N ASN A 76 6.78 29.81 -13.09
CA ASN A 76 6.94 28.81 -14.14
C ASN A 76 8.11 27.87 -13.85
N LEU A 77 9.26 28.39 -13.41
CA LEU A 77 10.42 27.56 -13.08
C LEU A 77 10.14 26.61 -11.90
N ILE A 78 9.41 27.07 -10.88
CA ILE A 78 8.96 26.27 -9.75
C ILE A 78 7.97 25.19 -10.22
N SER A 79 7.02 25.55 -11.08
CA SER A 79 6.08 24.61 -11.68
C SER A 79 6.79 23.53 -12.51
N ASP A 80 7.83 23.90 -13.25
CA ASP A 80 8.65 22.97 -14.02
C ASP A 80 9.43 22.01 -13.11
N LEU A 81 10.04 22.53 -12.04
CA LEU A 81 10.72 21.70 -11.06
C LEU A 81 9.75 20.73 -10.38
N ASN A 82 8.54 21.17 -10.03
CA ASN A 82 7.52 20.31 -9.46
C ASN A 82 7.15 19.16 -10.41
N ARG A 83 7.01 19.44 -11.71
CA ARG A 83 6.76 18.40 -12.72
C ARG A 83 7.91 17.39 -12.78
N GLN A 84 9.16 17.85 -12.77
CA GLN A 84 10.33 16.97 -12.77
C GLN A 84 10.42 16.14 -11.49
N LEU A 85 10.03 16.71 -10.36
CA LEU A 85 9.97 16.01 -9.08
C LEU A 85 8.93 14.90 -9.11
N ASN A 86 7.72 15.16 -9.63
CA ASN A 86 6.70 14.13 -9.83
C ASN A 86 7.16 13.03 -10.79
N GLU A 87 7.81 13.40 -11.90
CA GLU A 87 8.36 12.43 -12.86
C GLU A 87 9.46 11.56 -12.22
N PHE A 88 10.32 12.15 -11.40
CA PHE A 88 11.33 11.41 -10.63
C PHE A 88 10.69 10.41 -9.66
N MET A 89 9.73 10.85 -8.83
CA MET A 89 9.04 9.96 -7.88
C MET A 89 8.33 8.81 -8.61
N MET A 90 7.67 9.10 -9.73
CA MET A 90 7.05 8.08 -10.57
C MET A 90 8.07 7.06 -11.08
N LEU A 91 9.22 7.52 -11.57
CA LEU A 91 10.27 6.65 -12.10
C LEU A 91 10.95 5.82 -11.02
N GLU A 92 11.22 6.38 -9.84
CA GLU A 92 11.78 5.64 -8.72
C GLU A 92 10.78 4.59 -8.21
N ASN A 93 9.51 4.97 -8.05
CA ASN A 93 8.46 4.02 -7.70
C ASN A 93 8.36 2.90 -8.75
N PHE A 94 8.35 3.24 -10.04
CA PHE A 94 8.30 2.26 -11.12
C PHE A 94 9.53 1.34 -11.17
N ARG A 95 10.73 1.87 -10.86
CA ARG A 95 11.96 1.07 -10.77
C ARG A 95 11.90 0.04 -9.65
N ASN A 96 11.24 0.38 -8.55
CA ASN A 96 11.05 -0.49 -7.39
C ASN A 96 9.81 -1.37 -7.51
N SER A 97 8.86 -1.03 -8.38
CA SER A 97 7.61 -1.77 -8.62
C SER A 97 7.86 -2.94 -9.57
N GLY A 98 8.30 -4.06 -9.03
CA GLY A 98 8.70 -5.22 -9.79
C GLY A 98 7.66 -5.73 -10.78
N LEU A 99 6.60 -6.34 -10.27
CA LEU A 99 5.59 -6.97 -11.13
C LEU A 99 4.95 -6.00 -12.12
N ASP A 100 4.72 -4.74 -11.73
CA ASP A 100 4.26 -3.69 -12.66
C ASP A 100 5.27 -3.46 -13.79
N LYS A 101 6.56 -3.28 -13.48
CA LYS A 101 7.61 -3.10 -14.50
C LYS A 101 7.62 -4.24 -15.52
N GLN A 102 7.44 -5.47 -15.07
CA GLN A 102 7.32 -6.63 -15.94
C GLN A 102 6.07 -6.55 -16.83
N ARG A 103 4.91 -6.19 -16.28
CA ARG A 103 3.67 -5.99 -17.05
C ARG A 103 3.87 -4.98 -18.17
N TYR A 104 4.40 -3.79 -17.85
CA TYR A 104 4.64 -2.74 -18.84
C TYR A 104 5.68 -3.15 -19.89
N LEU A 105 6.73 -3.88 -19.49
CA LEU A 105 7.69 -4.46 -20.43
C LEU A 105 7.01 -5.45 -21.38
N ASN A 106 6.13 -6.32 -20.88
CA ASN A 106 5.44 -7.32 -21.69
C ASN A 106 4.47 -6.70 -22.70
N VAL A 107 3.80 -5.60 -22.34
CA VAL A 107 3.03 -4.79 -23.29
C VAL A 107 3.91 -4.30 -24.43
N GLU A 108 5.06 -3.71 -24.13
CA GLU A 108 5.98 -3.20 -25.15
C GLU A 108 6.63 -4.31 -25.99
N ARG A 109 6.88 -5.48 -25.41
CA ARG A 109 7.38 -6.67 -26.11
C ARG A 109 6.34 -7.22 -27.08
N LEU A 110 5.10 -7.35 -26.64
CA LEU A 110 4.00 -7.82 -27.49
C LEU A 110 3.80 -6.90 -28.70
N LYS A 111 3.85 -5.57 -28.52
CA LYS A 111 3.81 -4.59 -29.63
C LYS A 111 4.93 -4.75 -30.65
N LYS A 112 6.04 -5.38 -30.26
CA LYS A 112 7.23 -5.60 -31.09
C LYS A 112 7.34 -7.06 -31.55
N ASP A 113 6.28 -7.85 -31.40
CA ASP A 113 6.26 -9.29 -31.70
C ASP A 113 7.36 -10.07 -30.98
N LEU A 114 7.69 -9.66 -29.75
CA LEU A 114 8.65 -10.34 -28.88
C LEU A 114 7.90 -11.20 -27.85
N PRO A 115 8.42 -12.39 -27.51
CA PRO A 115 7.80 -13.26 -26.52
C PRO A 115 7.74 -12.57 -25.16
N ALA A 116 6.72 -12.86 -24.36
CA ALA A 116 6.62 -12.32 -23.01
C ALA A 116 7.89 -12.63 -22.20
N PHE A 117 8.31 -11.66 -21.41
CA PHE A 117 9.42 -11.81 -20.49
C PHE A 117 8.87 -12.21 -19.13
N SER A 118 9.29 -13.38 -18.67
CA SER A 118 9.16 -13.78 -17.29
C SER A 118 10.48 -13.51 -16.57
N ILE A 119 10.44 -12.70 -15.53
CA ILE A 119 11.54 -12.65 -14.58
C ILE A 119 11.42 -13.93 -13.77
N ASN A 120 12.44 -14.80 -13.82
CA ASN A 120 12.49 -15.97 -12.94
C ASN A 120 12.21 -15.49 -11.51
N GLU A 121 11.33 -16.17 -10.79
CA GLU A 121 10.84 -15.75 -9.47
C GLU A 121 11.99 -15.47 -8.46
N GLY A 122 13.20 -15.97 -8.71
CA GLY A 122 14.43 -15.67 -7.96
C GLY A 122 15.28 -14.46 -8.40
N SER A 123 14.82 -13.63 -9.34
CA SER A 123 15.57 -12.45 -9.85
C SER A 123 14.93 -11.10 -9.53
N TYR A 124 13.80 -11.10 -8.83
CA TYR A 124 13.52 -10.03 -7.89
C TYR A 124 14.46 -10.20 -6.70
N PRO A 125 14.98 -9.11 -6.08
CA PRO A 125 15.24 -9.24 -4.65
C PRO A 125 13.93 -9.77 -4.10
N ILE A 126 13.98 -11.00 -3.59
CA ILE A 126 13.00 -11.55 -2.68
C ILE A 126 13.00 -10.54 -1.54
N ILE A 127 12.27 -9.44 -1.69
CA ILE A 127 11.68 -8.75 -0.58
C ILE A 127 10.53 -9.69 -0.23
N ASP A 128 10.90 -10.81 0.40
CA ASP A 128 10.27 -11.36 1.59
C ASP A 128 8.79 -11.04 1.80
N THR A 129 7.94 -11.22 0.77
CA THR A 129 6.52 -10.95 0.89
C THR A 129 5.78 -12.01 0.09
N GLY A 130 5.03 -12.88 0.77
CA GLY A 130 4.22 -13.91 0.13
C GLY A 130 3.15 -13.38 -0.82
N THR A 131 2.16 -14.22 -1.12
CA THR A 131 1.13 -13.94 -2.10
C THR A 131 0.17 -12.80 -1.68
N ASP A 132 -0.19 -11.93 -2.61
CA ASP A 132 -1.23 -10.90 -2.44
C ASP A 132 -2.11 -10.75 -3.70
N TYR A 133 -3.10 -9.86 -3.64
CA TYR A 133 -3.98 -9.62 -4.79
C TYR A 133 -3.22 -9.10 -6.04
N LYS A 134 -2.15 -8.31 -5.87
CA LYS A 134 -1.37 -7.76 -6.99
C LYS A 134 -0.60 -8.88 -7.69
N TYR A 135 -0.08 -9.86 -6.94
CA TYR A 135 0.55 -11.06 -7.49
C TYR A 135 -0.40 -11.78 -8.45
N PHE A 136 -1.64 -12.04 -8.03
CA PHE A 136 -2.64 -12.69 -8.87
C PHE A 136 -2.99 -11.88 -10.11
N LEU A 137 -3.18 -10.57 -9.97
CA LEU A 137 -3.44 -9.71 -11.13
C LEU A 137 -2.29 -9.75 -12.15
N ASN A 138 -1.04 -9.76 -11.67
CA ASN A 138 0.13 -9.80 -12.55
C ASN A 138 0.31 -11.16 -13.21
N LYS A 139 0.06 -12.27 -12.50
CA LYS A 139 0.04 -13.62 -13.09
C LYS A 139 -1.06 -13.73 -14.15
N HIS A 140 -2.26 -13.23 -13.89
CA HIS A 140 -3.33 -13.13 -14.89
C HIS A 140 -2.86 -12.42 -16.18
N PHE A 141 -2.22 -11.25 -16.04
CA PHE A 141 -1.70 -10.53 -17.21
C PHE A 141 -0.58 -11.28 -17.91
N LEU A 142 0.33 -11.91 -17.17
CA LEU A 142 1.42 -12.69 -17.75
C LEU A 142 0.89 -13.82 -18.63
N GLU A 143 -0.04 -14.63 -18.12
CA GLU A 143 -0.62 -15.72 -18.89
C GLU A 143 -1.47 -15.22 -20.06
N SER A 144 -2.18 -14.10 -19.88
CA SER A 144 -2.87 -13.43 -20.98
C SER A 144 -1.90 -12.98 -22.08
N TYR A 145 -0.70 -12.49 -21.73
CA TYR A 145 0.30 -12.11 -22.73
C TYR A 145 0.94 -13.32 -23.41
N ASN A 146 1.16 -14.42 -22.68
CA ASN A 146 1.64 -15.68 -23.23
C ASN A 146 0.66 -16.20 -24.29
N PHE A 147 -0.63 -16.24 -23.95
CA PHE A 147 -1.71 -16.61 -24.87
C PHE A 147 -1.78 -15.68 -26.08
N ASN A 148 -1.78 -14.35 -25.87
CA ASN A 148 -1.86 -13.41 -26.99
C ASN A 148 -0.66 -13.56 -27.93
N PHE A 149 0.56 -13.67 -27.39
CA PHE A 149 1.76 -13.86 -28.18
C PHE A 149 1.74 -15.17 -28.97
N SER A 150 1.22 -16.26 -28.39
CA SER A 150 1.17 -17.54 -29.10
C SER A 150 0.17 -17.52 -30.26
N ILE A 151 -0.97 -16.83 -30.10
CA ILE A 151 -1.97 -16.67 -31.15
C ILE A 151 -1.54 -15.67 -32.24
N THR A 152 -0.91 -14.55 -31.88
CA THR A 152 -0.53 -13.50 -32.86
C THR A 152 0.86 -13.69 -33.46
N GLY A 153 1.82 -14.18 -32.67
CA GLY A 153 3.25 -14.28 -33.04
C GLY A 153 3.64 -15.60 -33.69
N ARG A 154 2.82 -16.65 -33.59
CA ARG A 154 2.99 -17.90 -34.33
C ARG A 154 1.76 -18.10 -35.19
N LYS A 155 1.92 -18.41 -36.48
CA LYS A 155 0.82 -18.90 -37.30
C LYS A 155 0.34 -20.21 -36.67
N VAL A 156 -0.69 -20.14 -35.81
CA VAL A 156 -1.37 -21.30 -35.22
C VAL A 156 -1.96 -22.08 -36.38
N THR A 157 -1.19 -23.04 -36.89
CA THR A 157 -1.51 -23.79 -38.12
C THR A 157 -2.02 -25.19 -37.80
N LYS A 158 -2.02 -25.62 -36.53
CA LYS A 158 -2.42 -26.97 -36.10
C LYS A 158 -3.23 -26.94 -34.80
N VAL A 159 -4.33 -27.69 -34.78
CA VAL A 159 -5.27 -27.82 -33.65
C VAL A 159 -4.59 -28.28 -32.35
N LYS A 160 -3.63 -29.21 -32.42
CA LYS A 160 -2.88 -29.71 -31.25
C LYS A 160 -2.09 -28.63 -30.50
N ASN A 161 -1.75 -27.53 -31.17
CA ASN A 161 -1.10 -26.40 -30.50
C ASN A 161 -2.12 -25.60 -29.68
N ILE A 162 -3.40 -25.56 -30.09
CA ILE A 162 -4.46 -24.77 -29.44
C ILE A 162 -4.74 -25.28 -28.02
N GLU A 163 -4.80 -26.60 -27.81
CA GLU A 163 -5.05 -27.19 -26.49
C GLU A 163 -3.97 -26.78 -25.47
N THR A 164 -2.70 -26.70 -25.90
CA THR A 164 -1.61 -26.21 -25.04
C THR A 164 -1.73 -24.72 -24.74
N GLU A 165 -2.21 -23.92 -25.70
CA GLU A 165 -2.43 -22.49 -25.48
C GLU A 165 -3.64 -22.21 -24.58
N LEU A 166 -4.66 -23.07 -24.59
CA LEU A 166 -5.83 -22.93 -23.71
C LEU A 166 -5.46 -23.01 -22.22
N VAL A 167 -4.37 -23.70 -21.86
CA VAL A 167 -3.84 -23.72 -20.49
C VAL A 167 -3.51 -22.32 -20.00
N TYR A 168 -2.89 -21.47 -20.84
CA TYR A 168 -2.63 -20.07 -20.46
C TYR A 168 -3.91 -19.28 -20.20
N LEU A 169 -5.00 -19.59 -20.92
CA LEU A 169 -6.28 -18.95 -20.71
C LEU A 169 -6.95 -19.43 -19.41
N GLU A 170 -6.86 -20.73 -19.12
CA GLU A 170 -7.34 -21.33 -17.87
C GLU A 170 -6.59 -20.75 -16.66
N ASP A 171 -5.26 -20.71 -16.70
CA ASP A 171 -4.43 -20.13 -15.64
C ASP A 171 -4.70 -18.63 -15.48
N SER A 172 -4.79 -17.90 -16.60
CA SER A 172 -5.18 -16.49 -16.61
C SER A 172 -6.50 -16.26 -15.90
N LEU A 173 -7.51 -17.10 -16.20
CA LEU A 173 -8.83 -17.02 -15.60
C LEU A 173 -8.78 -17.36 -14.10
N LYS A 174 -8.06 -18.42 -13.72
CA LYS A 174 -7.82 -18.80 -12.32
C LYS A 174 -7.26 -17.64 -11.51
N PHE A 175 -6.18 -17.01 -12.00
CA PHE A 175 -5.56 -15.88 -11.29
C PHE A 175 -6.45 -14.63 -11.26
N LEU A 176 -7.26 -14.39 -12.30
CA LEU A 176 -8.24 -13.31 -12.28
C LEU A 176 -9.30 -13.53 -11.19
N HIS A 177 -9.78 -14.76 -11.02
CA HIS A 177 -10.72 -15.10 -9.95
C HIS A 177 -10.11 -14.90 -8.56
N LEU A 178 -8.87 -15.38 -8.34
CA LEU A 178 -8.17 -15.19 -7.07
C LEU A 178 -7.98 -13.71 -6.71
N PHE A 179 -7.55 -12.89 -7.68
CA PHE A 179 -7.52 -11.43 -7.51
C PHE A 179 -8.89 -10.88 -7.13
N TYR A 180 -9.92 -11.28 -7.87
CA TYR A 180 -11.26 -10.71 -7.70
C TYR A 180 -11.90 -11.08 -6.36
N ILE A 181 -11.76 -12.33 -5.92
CA ILE A 181 -12.23 -12.80 -4.61
C ILE A 181 -11.53 -12.04 -3.48
N SER A 182 -10.23 -11.84 -3.60
CA SER A 182 -9.45 -11.07 -2.62
C SER A 182 -10.01 -9.65 -2.49
N GLN A 183 -10.19 -8.97 -3.62
CA GLN A 183 -10.67 -7.59 -3.66
C GLN A 183 -12.13 -7.41 -3.25
N ILE A 184 -13.04 -8.25 -3.75
CA ILE A 184 -14.47 -8.11 -3.42
C ILE A 184 -14.74 -8.40 -1.94
N SER A 185 -14.01 -9.35 -1.36
CA SER A 185 -14.07 -9.66 0.06
C SER A 185 -13.51 -8.52 0.90
N GLN A 186 -12.40 -7.90 0.48
CA GLN A 186 -11.86 -6.71 1.15
C GLN A 186 -12.84 -5.53 1.10
N PHE A 187 -13.50 -5.29 -0.04
CA PHE A 187 -14.52 -4.24 -0.13
C PHE A 187 -15.74 -4.53 0.75
N TYR A 188 -16.21 -5.77 0.75
CA TYR A 188 -17.31 -6.19 1.62
C TYR A 188 -16.98 -5.96 3.09
N THR A 189 -15.83 -6.45 3.57
CA THR A 189 -15.41 -6.31 4.96
C THR A 189 -15.15 -4.86 5.35
N THR A 190 -14.53 -4.06 4.48
CA THR A 190 -14.35 -2.61 4.69
C THR A 190 -15.69 -1.90 4.89
N VAL A 191 -16.68 -2.21 4.06
CA VAL A 191 -18.04 -1.69 4.25
C VAL A 191 -18.58 -2.08 5.61
N ARG A 192 -18.46 -3.34 6.02
CA ARG A 192 -18.93 -3.83 7.33
C ARG A 192 -18.25 -3.13 8.50
N ILE A 193 -16.93 -2.91 8.43
CA ILE A 193 -16.17 -2.15 9.42
C ILE A 193 -16.72 -0.72 9.52
N LEU A 194 -16.89 -0.03 8.39
CA LEU A 194 -17.35 1.35 8.38
C LEU A 194 -18.79 1.47 8.91
N GLN A 195 -19.67 0.53 8.56
CA GLN A 195 -21.02 0.48 9.12
C GLN A 195 -21.00 0.31 10.63
N ASN A 196 -20.20 -0.62 11.14
CA ASN A 196 -20.12 -0.89 12.57
C ASN A 196 -19.47 0.27 13.34
N THR A 197 -18.50 0.95 12.74
CA THR A 197 -17.73 2.03 13.40
C THR A 197 -18.47 3.36 13.39
N TYR A 198 -19.22 3.66 12.34
CA TYR A 198 -19.82 4.99 12.11
C TYR A 198 -21.35 4.99 12.00
N ASP A 199 -22.01 3.86 12.27
CA ASP A 199 -23.47 3.67 12.15
C ASP A 199 -24.03 4.13 10.78
N ILE A 200 -23.28 3.82 9.71
CA ILE A 200 -23.66 4.21 8.35
C ILE A 200 -24.77 3.27 7.85
N GLN A 201 -25.97 3.83 7.67
CA GLN A 201 -27.13 3.06 7.19
C GLN A 201 -27.12 2.83 5.67
N LYS A 202 -26.47 3.71 4.89
CA LYS A 202 -26.48 3.65 3.42
C LYS A 202 -25.16 3.10 2.88
N ILE A 203 -25.20 1.85 2.40
CA ILE A 203 -24.08 1.21 1.68
C ILE A 203 -24.25 1.41 0.17
N PRO A 204 -23.17 1.54 -0.60
CA PRO A 204 -23.22 1.38 -2.05
C PRO A 204 -23.75 -0.02 -2.45
N ASP A 205 -24.96 -0.07 -3.01
CA ASP A 205 -25.63 -1.30 -3.47
C ASP A 205 -24.76 -2.20 -4.37
N VAL A 206 -23.87 -1.58 -5.15
CA VAL A 206 -23.01 -2.29 -6.12
C VAL A 206 -22.12 -3.31 -5.43
N ILE A 207 -21.50 -2.94 -4.29
CA ILE A 207 -20.60 -3.85 -3.56
C ILE A 207 -21.37 -5.08 -3.07
N LEU A 208 -22.54 -4.86 -2.47
CA LEU A 208 -23.39 -5.95 -1.98
C LEU A 208 -23.88 -6.85 -3.12
N LYS A 209 -24.29 -6.26 -4.25
CA LYS A 209 -24.76 -7.02 -5.42
C LYS A 209 -23.64 -7.84 -6.04
N MET A 210 -22.47 -7.25 -6.26
CA MET A 210 -21.31 -7.95 -6.81
C MET A 210 -20.85 -9.08 -5.90
N PHE A 211 -20.80 -8.84 -4.58
CA PHE A 211 -20.47 -9.87 -3.60
C PHE A 211 -21.48 -11.03 -3.57
N LYS A 212 -22.78 -10.76 -3.72
CA LYS A 212 -23.82 -11.82 -3.81
C LYS A 212 -23.68 -12.71 -5.04
N VAL A 213 -23.24 -12.15 -6.17
CA VAL A 213 -23.07 -12.92 -7.43
C VAL A 213 -21.92 -13.93 -7.31
N LEU A 214 -20.95 -13.69 -6.43
CA LEU A 214 -19.75 -14.51 -6.25
C LEU A 214 -19.76 -15.25 -4.93
N ASP A 215 -20.94 -15.70 -4.49
CA ASP A 215 -21.08 -16.31 -3.18
C ASP A 215 -19.93 -17.30 -2.88
N PRO A 216 -19.26 -17.20 -1.73
CA PRO A 216 -18.06 -17.98 -1.42
C PRO A 216 -18.14 -19.49 -1.62
N GLY A 217 -19.35 -20.07 -1.59
CA GLY A 217 -19.57 -21.47 -1.96
C GLY A 217 -19.15 -21.81 -3.40
N SER A 218 -19.22 -20.85 -4.33
CA SER A 218 -18.72 -20.97 -5.70
C SER A 218 -17.20 -20.87 -5.80
N ILE A 219 -16.52 -20.32 -4.78
CA ILE A 219 -15.07 -20.11 -4.80
C ILE A 219 -14.33 -21.46 -4.73
N LYS A 220 -14.88 -22.42 -3.98
CA LYS A 220 -14.35 -23.80 -3.91
C LYS A 220 -14.50 -24.56 -5.23
N GLN A 221 -15.31 -24.07 -6.16
CA GLN A 221 -15.46 -24.68 -7.49
C GLN A 221 -14.39 -24.19 -8.48
N VAL A 222 -13.64 -23.14 -8.11
CA VAL A 222 -12.59 -22.55 -8.97
C VAL A 222 -11.27 -23.31 -8.85
N LEU A 223 -10.97 -23.84 -7.66
CA LEU A 223 -9.72 -24.54 -7.37
C LEU A 223 -10.01 -25.92 -6.78
N ALA A 224 -9.23 -26.93 -7.19
CA ALA A 224 -9.20 -28.19 -6.48
C ALA A 224 -8.58 -28.01 -5.08
N ASP A 225 -8.95 -28.87 -4.13
CA ASP A 225 -8.48 -28.77 -2.73
C ASP A 225 -6.94 -28.94 -2.61
N ASP A 226 -6.29 -29.56 -3.61
CA ASP A 226 -4.83 -29.73 -3.70
C ASP A 226 -4.12 -28.59 -4.45
N ASP A 227 -4.85 -27.58 -4.92
CA ASP A 227 -4.27 -26.43 -5.60
C ASP A 227 -3.39 -25.61 -4.64
N GLU A 228 -2.22 -25.19 -5.13
CA GLU A 228 -1.27 -24.39 -4.35
C GLU A 228 -1.94 -23.15 -3.74
N TYR A 229 -2.91 -22.53 -4.42
CA TYR A 229 -3.55 -21.28 -4.00
C TYR A 229 -4.87 -21.47 -3.26
N TYR A 230 -5.25 -22.71 -2.93
CA TYR A 230 -6.49 -23.00 -2.19
C TYR A 230 -6.54 -22.28 -0.83
N PHE A 231 -5.38 -22.05 -0.20
CA PHE A 231 -5.30 -21.29 1.06
C PHE A 231 -5.89 -19.88 0.98
N VAL A 232 -5.85 -19.23 -0.19
CA VAL A 232 -6.43 -17.89 -0.38
C VAL A 232 -7.94 -17.95 -0.27
N VAL A 233 -8.54 -19.00 -0.82
CA VAL A 233 -9.98 -19.25 -0.72
C VAL A 233 -10.39 -19.44 0.74
N GLU A 234 -9.71 -20.33 1.46
CA GLU A 234 -10.00 -20.58 2.88
C GLU A 234 -9.85 -19.31 3.74
N LEU A 235 -8.78 -18.55 3.50
CA LEU A 235 -8.47 -17.35 4.28
C LEU A 235 -9.52 -16.24 4.06
N TYR A 236 -9.91 -15.99 2.81
CA TYR A 236 -10.91 -14.98 2.50
C TYR A 236 -12.34 -15.41 2.86
N GLU A 237 -12.67 -16.69 2.73
CA GLU A 237 -13.97 -17.25 3.15
C GLU A 237 -14.15 -17.13 4.67
N SER A 238 -13.14 -17.53 5.46
CA SER A 238 -13.20 -17.41 6.92
C SER A 238 -13.31 -15.94 7.37
N MET A 239 -12.55 -15.03 6.76
CA MET A 239 -12.68 -13.59 7.01
C MET A 239 -14.09 -13.07 6.74
N VAL A 240 -14.68 -13.45 5.61
CA VAL A 240 -16.05 -13.09 5.24
C VAL A 240 -17.05 -13.66 6.24
N ASN A 241 -16.90 -14.92 6.64
CA ASN A 241 -17.81 -15.60 7.55
C ASN A 241 -17.83 -14.95 8.93
N MET A 242 -16.69 -14.43 9.42
CA MET A 242 -16.63 -13.64 10.64
C MET A 242 -17.57 -12.42 10.58
N TYR A 243 -17.62 -11.69 9.45
CA TYR A 243 -18.50 -10.53 9.30
C TYR A 243 -19.96 -10.88 8.96
N ARG A 244 -20.21 -12.01 8.29
CA ARG A 244 -21.57 -12.52 8.06
C ARG A 244 -22.22 -12.94 9.38
N ASN A 245 -21.44 -13.50 10.30
CA ASN A 245 -21.89 -14.05 11.57
C ASN A 245 -21.32 -13.28 12.77
N MET A 246 -21.40 -11.95 12.73
CA MET A 246 -20.74 -11.09 13.72
C MET A 246 -21.09 -11.41 15.19
N GLU A 247 -22.27 -11.94 15.47
CA GLU A 247 -22.70 -12.27 16.83
C GLU A 247 -22.01 -13.52 17.39
N ASP A 248 -21.64 -14.47 16.54
CA ASP A 248 -21.03 -15.74 16.95
C ASP A 248 -19.50 -15.63 16.89
N THR A 249 -18.88 -15.62 18.07
CA THR A 249 -17.43 -15.47 18.24
C THR A 249 -16.64 -16.66 17.71
N LYS A 250 -17.27 -17.81 17.48
CA LYS A 250 -16.65 -18.99 16.85
C LYS A 250 -16.00 -18.65 15.51
N TYR A 251 -16.68 -17.86 14.68
CA TYR A 251 -16.17 -17.50 13.36
C TYR A 251 -14.96 -16.54 13.41
N TYR A 252 -14.84 -15.75 14.49
CA TYR A 252 -13.64 -14.96 14.73
C TYR A 252 -12.44 -15.86 15.02
N TYR A 253 -12.59 -16.86 15.90
CA TYR A 253 -11.50 -17.78 16.23
C TYR A 253 -11.11 -18.65 15.04
N GLU A 254 -12.08 -19.16 14.28
CA GLU A 254 -11.81 -19.91 13.03
C GLU A 254 -10.99 -19.07 12.03
N TYR A 255 -11.34 -17.79 11.86
CA TYR A 255 -10.59 -16.88 11.00
C TYR A 255 -9.20 -16.54 11.56
N LYS A 256 -9.08 -16.26 12.88
CA LYS A 256 -7.79 -16.01 13.56
C LYS A 256 -6.85 -17.20 13.35
N GLU A 257 -7.34 -18.42 13.56
CA GLU A 257 -6.57 -19.66 13.33
C GLU A 257 -6.17 -19.82 11.85
N CYS A 258 -7.11 -19.60 10.93
CA CYS A 258 -6.84 -19.67 9.48
C CYS A 258 -5.78 -18.65 9.05
N PHE A 259 -5.84 -17.42 9.59
CA PHE A 259 -4.82 -16.39 9.37
C PHE A 259 -3.45 -16.85 9.85
N TYR A 260 -3.31 -17.31 11.09
CA TYR A 260 -2.01 -17.76 11.60
C TYR A 260 -1.47 -18.99 10.86
N LYS A 261 -2.36 -19.87 10.40
CA LYS A 261 -2.00 -21.02 9.55
C LYS A 261 -1.37 -20.58 8.24
N TYR A 262 -1.76 -19.44 7.66
CA TYR A 262 -1.33 -19.02 6.32
C TYR A 262 -0.53 -17.71 6.27
N ALA A 263 -0.28 -17.05 7.40
CA ALA A 263 0.43 -15.77 7.46
C ALA A 263 1.80 -15.81 6.77
N PHE A 264 2.52 -16.94 6.84
CA PHE A 264 3.82 -17.12 6.19
C PHE A 264 3.76 -17.25 4.66
N ARG A 265 2.56 -17.46 4.09
CA ARG A 265 2.32 -17.63 2.65
C ARG A 265 1.87 -16.34 1.97
N VAL A 266 1.49 -15.32 2.73
CA VAL A 266 0.95 -14.06 2.20
C VAL A 266 1.93 -12.90 2.36
N SER A 267 1.70 -11.80 1.64
CA SER A 267 2.55 -10.61 1.75
C SER A 267 2.41 -9.92 3.11
N ALA A 268 3.37 -9.06 3.45
CA ALA A 268 3.26 -8.22 4.65
C ALA A 268 2.03 -7.30 4.58
N ASP A 269 1.75 -6.71 3.42
CA ASP A 269 0.55 -5.89 3.17
C ASP A 269 -0.74 -6.70 3.42
N GLU A 270 -0.76 -7.97 2.99
CA GLU A 270 -1.88 -8.87 3.21
C GLU A 270 -2.05 -9.22 4.69
N CYS A 271 -0.95 -9.53 5.39
CA CYS A 271 -0.97 -9.72 6.85
C CYS A 271 -1.54 -8.50 7.57
N SER A 272 -1.06 -7.31 7.21
CA SER A 272 -1.54 -6.04 7.75
C SER A 272 -3.05 -5.87 7.55
N MET A 273 -3.55 -6.17 6.35
CA MET A 273 -4.99 -6.12 6.04
C MET A 273 -5.80 -7.11 6.89
N HIS A 274 -5.35 -8.35 7.03
CA HIS A 274 -6.05 -9.36 7.82
C HIS A 274 -6.07 -9.03 9.32
N ILE A 275 -4.97 -8.48 9.85
CA ILE A 275 -4.87 -8.06 11.24
C ILE A 275 -5.76 -6.85 11.52
N VAL A 276 -5.84 -5.87 10.61
CA VAL A 276 -6.77 -4.75 10.74
C VAL A 276 -8.22 -5.23 10.84
N ASN A 277 -8.58 -6.29 10.12
CA ASN A 277 -9.91 -6.90 10.23
C ASN A 277 -10.14 -7.55 11.61
N LEU A 278 -9.17 -8.30 12.13
CA LEU A 278 -9.25 -8.90 13.47
C LEU A 278 -9.33 -7.83 14.58
N ILE A 279 -8.52 -6.76 14.47
CA ILE A 279 -8.53 -5.61 15.38
C ILE A 279 -9.88 -4.89 15.31
N SER A 280 -10.42 -4.67 14.11
CA SER A 280 -11.70 -3.98 13.93
C SER A 280 -12.86 -4.77 14.56
N TYR A 281 -12.88 -6.08 14.36
CA TYR A 281 -13.86 -6.96 15.01
C TYR A 281 -13.73 -6.90 16.54
N SER A 282 -12.51 -7.07 17.06
CA SER A 282 -12.24 -7.07 18.50
C SER A 282 -12.58 -5.72 19.15
N THR A 283 -12.27 -4.62 18.48
CA THR A 283 -12.64 -3.26 18.91
C THR A 283 -14.16 -3.09 18.98
N GLY A 284 -14.89 -3.64 18.01
CA GLY A 284 -16.35 -3.67 18.04
C GLY A 284 -16.89 -4.43 19.26
N LYS A 285 -16.37 -5.62 19.54
CA LYS A 285 -16.77 -6.44 20.70
C LYS A 285 -16.47 -5.76 22.04
N VAL A 286 -15.28 -5.18 22.18
CA VAL A 286 -14.87 -4.41 23.35
C VAL A 286 -15.77 -3.18 23.57
N SER A 287 -16.19 -2.51 22.48
CA SER A 287 -17.10 -1.36 22.53
C SER A 287 -18.52 -1.77 22.92
N SER A 288 -18.95 -2.97 22.53
CA SER A 288 -20.23 -3.57 22.95
C SER A 288 -20.19 -4.16 24.37
N GLY A 289 -19.10 -4.00 25.11
CA GLY A 289 -18.97 -4.45 26.51
C GLY A 289 -18.56 -5.91 26.69
N ILE A 290 -18.11 -6.59 25.63
CA ILE A 290 -17.68 -8.00 25.72
C ILE A 290 -16.20 -8.01 26.15
N GLU A 291 -15.98 -8.20 27.46
CA GLU A 291 -14.66 -8.01 28.08
C GLU A 291 -13.58 -9.00 27.63
N GLU A 292 -13.95 -10.22 27.23
CA GLU A 292 -13.00 -11.25 26.79
C GLU A 292 -12.14 -10.78 25.60
N PHE A 293 -12.68 -9.89 24.76
CA PHE A 293 -11.97 -9.34 23.60
C PHE A 293 -10.94 -8.27 23.95
N ASN A 294 -10.85 -7.83 25.21
CA ASN A 294 -9.82 -6.87 25.61
C ASN A 294 -8.41 -7.46 25.47
N ASN A 295 -8.23 -8.71 25.91
CA ASN A 295 -6.95 -9.41 25.81
C ASN A 295 -6.64 -9.77 24.36
N GLU A 296 -7.64 -10.26 23.62
CA GLU A 296 -7.53 -10.51 22.18
C GLU A 296 -7.08 -9.28 21.39
N LEU A 297 -7.69 -8.13 21.64
CA LEU A 297 -7.29 -6.87 21.02
C LEU A 297 -5.87 -6.47 21.40
N PHE A 298 -5.48 -6.66 22.67
CA PHE A 298 -4.13 -6.35 23.13
C PHE A 298 -3.07 -7.21 22.44
N GLU A 299 -3.28 -8.53 22.35
CA GLU A 299 -2.39 -9.45 21.62
C GLU A 299 -2.20 -9.04 20.16
N LEU A 300 -3.28 -8.67 19.47
CA LEU A 300 -3.24 -8.22 18.08
C LEU A 300 -2.47 -6.90 17.93
N ILE A 301 -2.61 -5.97 18.89
CA ILE A 301 -1.86 -4.72 18.93
C ILE A 301 -0.36 -4.99 19.10
N GLU A 302 0.01 -5.84 20.06
CA GLU A 302 1.41 -6.20 20.28
C GLU A 302 2.02 -6.86 19.03
N LEU A 303 1.29 -7.78 18.41
CA LEU A 303 1.71 -8.41 17.16
C LEU A 303 1.92 -7.36 16.06
N THR A 304 0.99 -6.41 15.92
CA THR A 304 1.06 -5.34 14.91
C THR A 304 2.29 -4.47 15.09
N VAL A 305 2.60 -4.08 16.32
CA VAL A 305 3.74 -3.23 16.65
C VAL A 305 5.06 -3.99 16.45
N LYS A 306 5.13 -5.23 16.97
CA LYS A 306 6.33 -6.08 16.92
C LYS A 306 6.74 -6.42 15.49
N ASN A 307 5.78 -6.81 14.66
CA ASN A 307 6.03 -7.21 13.28
C ASN A 307 5.89 -6.07 12.27
N LYS A 308 5.60 -4.85 12.76
CA LYS A 308 5.40 -3.64 11.93
C LYS A 308 4.28 -3.76 10.90
N TYR A 309 3.22 -4.51 11.19
CA TYR A 309 2.04 -4.62 10.32
C TYR A 309 1.23 -3.32 10.19
N TYR A 310 1.65 -2.24 10.85
CA TYR A 310 1.14 -0.90 10.56
C TYR A 310 1.77 -0.29 9.30
N GLN A 311 2.91 -0.82 8.83
CA GLN A 311 3.55 -0.41 7.58
C GLN A 311 2.92 -1.17 6.42
N ASN A 312 2.71 -0.48 5.30
CA ASN A 312 2.26 -1.08 4.05
C ASN A 312 2.71 -0.24 2.86
N SER A 313 2.40 -0.70 1.64
CA SER A 313 2.75 0.02 0.40
C SER A 313 2.28 1.49 0.31
N ASN A 314 1.36 1.94 1.17
CA ASN A 314 0.88 3.33 1.21
C ASN A 314 1.50 4.18 2.33
N THR A 315 2.05 3.57 3.38
CA THR A 315 2.65 4.31 4.51
C THR A 315 3.73 3.51 5.21
N GLU A 316 4.88 4.15 5.45
CA GLU A 316 5.97 3.61 6.27
C GLU A 316 5.83 4.01 7.75
N HIS A 317 4.93 4.94 8.05
CA HIS A 317 4.72 5.46 9.39
C HIS A 317 3.60 4.74 10.12
N LEU A 318 3.73 4.63 11.44
CA LEU A 318 2.62 4.25 12.32
C LEU A 318 1.57 5.36 12.29
N PRO A 319 0.34 5.10 11.80
CA PRO A 319 -0.71 6.10 11.79
C PRO A 319 -0.97 6.63 13.21
N HIS A 320 -1.17 7.94 13.33
CA HIS A 320 -1.35 8.57 14.65
C HIS A 320 -2.62 8.07 15.35
N GLU A 321 -3.65 7.68 14.58
CA GLU A 321 -4.86 7.05 15.11
C GLU A 321 -4.56 5.69 15.74
N TYR A 322 -3.69 4.88 15.12
CA TYR A 322 -3.28 3.59 15.66
C TYR A 322 -2.47 3.78 16.93
N PHE A 323 -1.49 4.69 16.91
CA PHE A 323 -0.70 5.02 18.10
C PHE A 323 -1.60 5.42 19.27
N ARG A 324 -2.53 6.35 19.04
CA ARG A 324 -3.48 6.80 20.07
C ARG A 324 -4.36 5.65 20.57
N ASN A 325 -4.93 4.85 19.67
CA ASN A 325 -5.85 3.80 20.07
C ASN A 325 -5.13 2.69 20.86
N TYR A 326 -3.90 2.33 20.47
CA TYR A 326 -3.09 1.33 21.16
C TYR A 326 -2.69 1.79 22.56
N LEU A 327 -2.25 3.06 22.66
CA LEU A 327 -1.99 3.73 23.92
C LEU A 327 -3.20 3.67 24.86
N LEU A 328 -4.37 4.13 24.39
CA LEU A 328 -5.58 4.20 25.19
C LEU A 328 -6.04 2.80 25.64
N HIS A 329 -5.88 1.79 24.78
CA HIS A 329 -6.21 0.41 25.14
C HIS A 329 -5.27 -0.12 26.23
N GLY A 330 -3.96 0.10 26.13
CA GLY A 330 -3.01 -0.28 27.17
C GLY A 330 -3.31 0.38 28.53
N VAL A 331 -3.68 1.66 28.52
CA VAL A 331 -4.11 2.40 29.72
C VAL A 331 -5.39 1.81 30.32
N ARG A 332 -6.38 1.46 29.48
CA ARG A 332 -7.63 0.82 29.92
C ARG A 332 -7.37 -0.50 30.64
N LEU A 333 -6.40 -1.29 30.17
CA LEU A 333 -5.99 -2.55 30.80
C LEU A 333 -5.07 -2.36 32.01
N LYS A 334 -4.74 -1.11 32.36
CA LYS A 334 -3.80 -0.76 33.44
C LYS A 334 -2.41 -1.36 33.23
N ASN A 335 -2.03 -1.63 31.98
CA ASN A 335 -0.71 -2.15 31.63
C ASN A 335 0.28 -0.98 31.47
N PHE A 336 0.54 -0.26 32.56
CA PHE A 336 1.28 1.01 32.52
C PHE A 336 2.75 0.87 32.13
N GLU A 337 3.38 -0.25 32.48
CA GLU A 337 4.75 -0.58 32.06
C GLU A 337 4.82 -0.70 30.54
N TRP A 338 3.92 -1.50 29.95
CA TRP A 338 3.82 -1.61 28.51
C TRP A 338 3.50 -0.27 27.83
N VAL A 339 2.62 0.54 28.41
CA VAL A 339 2.29 1.88 27.87
C VAL A 339 3.53 2.77 27.82
N ASN A 340 4.32 2.77 28.89
CA ASN A 340 5.57 3.52 28.95
C ASN A 340 6.54 3.09 27.84
N ASP A 341 6.75 1.79 27.69
CA ASP A 341 7.67 1.23 26.69
C ASP A 341 7.16 1.50 25.26
N PHE A 342 5.86 1.31 25.03
CA PHE A 342 5.21 1.60 23.76
C PHE A 342 5.45 3.05 23.32
N ILE A 343 5.30 4.03 24.22
CA ILE A 343 5.54 5.44 23.89
C ILE A 343 6.99 5.65 23.48
N HIS A 344 7.96 5.20 24.30
CA HIS A 344 9.38 5.42 24.06
C HIS A 344 9.87 4.78 22.76
N GLU A 345 9.40 3.58 22.46
CA GLU A 345 9.85 2.81 21.30
C GLU A 345 9.17 3.24 19.99
N ASN A 346 7.95 3.78 20.04
CA ASN A 346 7.12 3.93 18.85
C ASN A 346 6.79 5.37 18.46
N TYR A 347 6.98 6.38 19.31
CA TYR A 347 6.62 7.78 18.95
C TYR A 347 7.38 8.30 17.73
N MET A 348 8.64 7.88 17.54
CA MET A 348 9.46 8.27 16.37
C MET A 348 9.01 7.59 15.08
N LYS A 349 8.24 6.50 15.18
CA LYS A 349 7.68 5.75 14.04
C LYS A 349 6.42 6.43 13.48
N VAL A 350 5.79 7.33 14.24
CA VAL A 350 4.69 8.18 13.78
C VAL A 350 5.21 9.21 12.77
N HIS A 351 4.34 9.67 11.87
CA HIS A 351 4.66 10.70 10.88
C HIS A 351 5.24 11.96 11.58
N PRO A 352 6.32 12.58 11.05
CA PRO A 352 7.00 13.71 11.70
C PRO A 352 6.10 14.85 12.19
N ALA A 353 5.04 15.15 11.45
CA ALA A 353 4.09 16.20 11.81
C ALA A 353 3.31 15.94 13.11
N ASP A 354 3.14 14.67 13.49
CA ASP A 354 2.28 14.26 14.62
C ASP A 354 3.08 13.74 15.83
N ARG A 355 4.40 13.51 15.69
CA ARG A 355 5.25 12.85 16.70
C ARG A 355 5.17 13.52 18.07
N GLU A 356 5.36 14.83 18.10
CA GLU A 356 5.44 15.56 19.37
C GLU A 356 4.08 15.57 20.08
N ASN A 357 3.01 15.79 19.32
CA ASN A 357 1.65 15.74 19.85
C ASN A 357 1.31 14.34 20.41
N MET A 358 1.65 13.27 19.68
CA MET A 358 1.38 11.90 20.12
C MET A 358 2.22 11.50 21.33
N LYS A 359 3.48 11.94 21.40
CA LYS A 359 4.35 11.72 22.57
C LYS A 359 3.79 12.39 23.82
N GLN A 360 3.41 13.67 23.72
CA GLN A 360 2.85 14.42 24.85
C GLN A 360 1.52 13.82 25.32
N LEU A 361 0.65 13.43 24.38
CA LEU A 361 -0.58 12.71 24.68
C LEU A 361 -0.30 11.42 25.45
N GLY A 362 0.68 10.63 25.00
CA GLY A 362 1.15 9.41 25.65
C GLY A 362 1.47 9.62 27.13
N PHE A 363 2.39 10.53 27.42
CA PHE A 363 2.81 10.80 28.80
C PHE A 363 1.70 11.43 29.65
N ALA A 364 0.81 12.23 29.07
CA ALA A 364 -0.33 12.78 29.81
C ALA A 364 -1.26 11.66 30.32
N TYR A 365 -1.58 10.68 29.47
CA TYR A 365 -2.40 9.54 29.88
C TYR A 365 -1.70 8.64 30.89
N LEU A 366 -0.40 8.38 30.73
CA LEU A 366 0.36 7.58 31.67
C LEU A 366 0.36 8.22 33.06
N ASN A 367 0.78 9.48 33.17
CA ASN A 367 0.92 10.19 34.45
C ASN A 367 -0.41 10.50 35.15
N PHE A 368 -1.54 10.53 34.43
CA PHE A 368 -2.85 10.76 35.04
C PHE A 368 -3.45 9.49 35.66
N ASN A 369 -3.02 8.31 35.20
CA ASN A 369 -3.59 7.01 35.60
C ASN A 369 -2.66 6.18 36.49
N THR A 370 -1.38 6.56 36.60
CA THR A 370 -0.42 6.08 37.61
C THR A 370 -0.39 7.01 38.81
#